data_AF-A0A2I0VWJ3-F1
#
_entry.id   AF-A0A2I0VWJ3-F1
#
_cell.length_a   1.000
_cell.length_b   1.000
_cell.length_c   1.000
_cell.angle_alpha   90.00
_cell.angle_beta   90.00
_cell.angle_gamma   90.00
#
_symmetry.space_group_name_H-M   'P 1'
#
loop_
_entity.id
_entity.type
_entity.pdbx_description
1 polymer ?
#
loop_
_entity_poly.entity_id
_entity_poly.type
_entity_poly.pdbx_seq_one_letter_code
_entity_poly.pdbx_strand_id
1 'polypeptide(L)'
;MDPIMKSGVNKEITLNEEKSESKTTQAAKYKKNLEAYNDRVVSYDFKKERFSDLHRSSIRFPEERFFFVGTPTTPDSKDAAMAGEAIVRAQFQVDPYGCTGSLQDKRLKRDPFHRSVPYPGGCPELKSLFSYCGPAIYPGALPW
;
A
#
# COMPACT_ATOMS: atom_id res chain seq x y z
N MET A 1 13.36 -31.22 36.59
CA MET A 1 13.63 -30.03 35.76
C MET A 1 12.58 -30.02 34.65
N ASP A 2 11.54 -29.19 34.81
CA ASP A 2 10.70 -28.69 33.71
C ASP A 2 11.54 -27.87 32.70
N PRO A 3 11.03 -27.41 31.52
CA PRO A 3 9.66 -27.52 30.96
C PRO A 3 9.58 -28.01 29.48
N ILE A 4 8.47 -28.61 29.02
CA ILE A 4 7.30 -28.04 28.30
C ILE A 4 7.65 -27.23 27.03
N MET A 5 7.09 -27.63 25.87
CA MET A 5 6.27 -26.80 24.93
C MET A 5 6.00 -27.59 23.63
N LYS A 6 4.84 -28.26 23.57
CA LYS A 6 3.65 -27.84 22.81
C LYS A 6 3.80 -27.95 21.29
N SER A 7 3.20 -29.00 20.76
CA SER A 7 2.64 -29.09 19.41
C SER A 7 1.75 -27.86 19.15
N GLY A 8 2.29 -26.91 18.39
CA GLY A 8 1.60 -25.70 17.96
C GLY A 8 1.31 -25.76 16.47
N VAL A 9 0.12 -26.24 16.14
CA VAL A 9 -0.70 -25.95 14.95
C VAL A 9 0.03 -25.14 13.86
N ASN A 10 0.35 -25.81 12.74
CA ASN A 10 0.53 -25.15 11.45
C ASN A 10 -0.75 -24.37 11.13
N LYS A 11 -0.75 -23.06 11.40
CA LYS A 11 -1.73 -22.15 10.80
C LYS A 11 -1.14 -21.69 9.48
N GLU A 12 -1.33 -22.54 8.49
CA GLU A 12 -1.32 -22.15 7.09
C GLU A 12 -2.46 -21.14 6.91
N ILE A 13 -2.14 -19.85 7.07
CA ILE A 13 -3.10 -18.78 6.81
C ILE A 13 -3.12 -18.59 5.30
N THR A 14 -4.10 -19.23 4.69
CA THR A 14 -4.56 -19.02 3.32
C THR A 14 -4.82 -17.52 3.13
N LEU A 15 -4.00 -16.85 2.30
CA LEU A 15 -4.30 -15.49 1.84
C LEU A 15 -4.84 -15.56 0.42
N ASN A 16 -6.16 -15.70 0.36
CA ASN A 16 -6.97 -15.47 -0.82
C ASN A 16 -7.00 -13.96 -1.18
N GLU A 17 -6.90 -13.67 -2.48
CA GLU A 17 -7.30 -12.43 -3.17
C GLU A 17 -6.75 -11.06 -2.68
N GLU A 18 -5.49 -10.72 -3.00
CA GLU A 18 -5.02 -9.32 -2.94
C GLU A 18 -5.33 -8.53 -4.23
N LYS A 19 -6.61 -8.16 -4.38
CA LYS A 19 -7.06 -7.13 -5.34
C LYS A 19 -6.36 -5.79 -5.06
N SER A 20 -5.89 -5.11 -6.12
CA SER A 20 -5.12 -3.86 -6.08
C SER A 20 -5.60 -2.83 -5.03
N GLU A 21 -4.72 -2.52 -4.08
CA GLU A 21 -4.99 -1.70 -2.89
C GLU A 21 -5.07 -0.20 -3.20
N SER A 22 -5.93 0.50 -2.44
CA SER A 22 -6.12 1.95 -2.44
C SER A 22 -5.09 2.64 -1.52
N LYS A 23 -4.81 3.94 -1.73
CA LYS A 23 -3.95 4.77 -0.86
C LYS A 23 -4.30 4.69 0.63
N THR A 24 -5.59 4.56 0.97
CA THR A 24 -6.06 4.41 2.36
C THR A 24 -5.49 3.16 3.01
N THR A 25 -5.17 2.14 2.22
CA THR A 25 -4.55 0.89 2.65
C THR A 25 -3.03 0.96 2.55
N GLN A 26 -2.49 1.65 1.54
CA GLN A 26 -1.04 1.80 1.34
C GLN A 26 -0.39 2.62 2.46
N ALA A 27 -0.80 3.88 2.67
CA ALA A 27 -0.21 4.77 3.68
C ALA A 27 -0.50 4.34 5.13
N ALA A 28 -1.65 3.70 5.34
CA ALA A 28 -1.99 3.00 6.57
C ALA A 28 -1.12 1.78 6.84
N LYS A 29 -0.82 0.94 5.83
CA LYS A 29 0.17 -0.14 5.94
C LYS A 29 1.55 0.42 6.25
N TYR A 30 1.97 1.52 5.60
CA TYR A 30 3.25 2.16 5.87
C TYR A 30 3.39 2.62 7.33
N LYS A 31 2.35 3.24 7.94
CA LYS A 31 2.43 3.67 9.35
C LYS A 31 2.09 2.59 10.37
N LYS A 32 1.17 1.66 10.11
CA LYS A 32 0.94 0.50 11.01
C LYS A 32 2.17 -0.42 11.10
N ASN A 33 3.01 -0.45 10.06
CA ASN A 33 4.32 -1.13 10.07
C ASN A 33 5.43 -0.32 10.76
N LEU A 34 5.24 0.98 11.02
CA LEU A 34 6.23 1.83 11.70
C LEU A 34 6.27 1.58 13.21
N GLU A 35 5.14 1.19 13.82
CA GLU A 35 5.10 0.74 15.23
C GLU A 35 5.68 -0.68 15.40
N ALA A 36 5.98 -1.38 14.29
CA ALA A 36 6.56 -2.71 14.25
C ALA A 36 7.67 -2.81 13.18
N TYR A 37 8.69 -1.95 13.28
CA TYR A 37 10.04 -2.15 12.75
C TYR A 37 10.17 -2.78 11.35
N ASN A 38 9.36 -2.35 10.36
CA ASN A 38 9.55 -2.80 8.99
C ASN A 38 9.12 -1.71 8.01
N ASP A 39 10.06 -0.89 7.54
CA ASP A 39 9.91 0.00 6.37
C ASP A 39 9.76 -0.82 5.06
N ARG A 40 8.96 -1.89 5.09
CA ARG A 40 8.83 -2.93 4.06
C ARG A 40 7.42 -2.94 3.49
N VAL A 41 7.35 -2.90 2.17
CA VAL A 41 6.15 -3.15 1.37
C VAL A 41 6.15 -4.59 0.92
N VAL A 42 5.08 -5.32 1.23
CA VAL A 42 4.87 -6.68 0.71
C VAL A 42 3.70 -6.64 -0.25
N SER A 43 3.92 -7.03 -1.51
CA SER A 43 2.86 -7.18 -2.51
C SER A 43 3.33 -8.04 -3.68
N TYR A 44 2.48 -8.25 -4.69
CA TYR A 44 2.88 -8.93 -5.92
C TYR A 44 4.02 -8.21 -6.64
N ASP A 45 4.95 -8.99 -7.18
CA ASP A 45 6.14 -8.55 -7.92
C ASP A 45 5.85 -7.53 -9.01
N PHE A 46 4.80 -7.73 -9.81
CA PHE A 46 4.43 -6.83 -10.91
C PHE A 46 4.09 -5.40 -10.45
N LYS A 47 3.77 -5.20 -9.17
CA LYS A 47 3.43 -3.88 -8.61
C LYS A 47 4.67 -3.08 -8.16
N LYS A 48 5.85 -3.69 -8.13
CA LYS A 48 7.07 -3.10 -7.55
C LYS A 48 7.32 -1.67 -8.02
N GLU A 49 7.37 -1.47 -9.34
CA GLU A 49 7.64 -0.18 -9.99
C GLU A 49 6.66 0.92 -9.53
N ARG A 50 5.35 0.63 -9.49
CA ARG A 50 4.37 1.62 -9.04
C ARG A 50 4.61 2.02 -7.58
N PHE A 51 5.00 1.09 -6.73
CA PHE A 51 5.25 1.39 -5.33
C PHE A 51 6.57 2.13 -5.10
N SER A 52 7.66 1.66 -5.71
CA SER A 52 8.99 2.25 -5.56
C SER A 52 9.12 3.60 -6.25
N ASP A 53 8.46 3.78 -7.40
CA ASP A 53 8.79 4.91 -8.28
C ASP A 53 7.68 5.97 -8.26
N LEU A 54 6.41 5.55 -8.16
CA LEU A 54 5.29 6.49 -8.12
C LEU A 54 4.84 6.79 -6.69
N HIS A 55 4.48 5.77 -5.92
CA HIS A 55 3.91 6.00 -4.58
C HIS A 55 4.92 6.58 -3.63
N ARG A 56 6.09 5.96 -3.49
CA ARG A 56 7.18 6.44 -2.65
C ARG A 56 7.56 7.89 -3.01
N SER A 57 7.76 8.18 -4.30
CA SER A 57 8.08 9.54 -4.78
C SER A 57 6.96 10.54 -4.51
N SER A 58 5.69 10.15 -4.66
CA SER A 58 4.53 11.03 -4.42
C SER A 58 4.45 11.53 -2.98
N ILE A 59 5.04 10.78 -2.05
CA ILE A 59 5.15 11.16 -0.65
C ILE A 59 6.59 11.54 -0.28
N ARG A 60 7.55 11.62 -1.20
CA ARG A 60 8.95 11.93 -0.86
C ARG A 60 9.52 11.00 0.24
N PHE A 61 9.13 9.74 0.26
CA PHE A 61 9.70 8.79 1.22
C PHE A 61 11.14 8.44 0.79
N PRO A 62 12.11 8.42 1.73
CA PRO A 62 13.52 8.19 1.40
C PRO A 62 13.71 6.82 0.73
N GLU A 63 14.50 6.79 -0.35
CA GLU A 63 14.75 5.56 -1.11
C GLU A 63 15.58 4.57 -0.29
N GLU A 64 16.51 5.08 0.53
CA GLU A 64 17.41 4.31 1.40
C GLU A 64 16.65 3.55 2.49
N ARG A 65 15.43 4.01 2.80
CA ARG A 65 14.54 3.38 3.77
C ARG A 65 13.44 2.54 3.10
N PHE A 66 13.34 2.55 1.78
CA PHE A 66 12.26 1.87 1.08
C PHE A 66 12.65 0.44 0.71
N PHE A 67 11.95 -0.54 1.30
CA PHE A 67 12.18 -1.95 0.99
C PHE A 67 10.92 -2.59 0.38
N PHE A 68 11.05 -3.23 -0.78
CA PHE A 68 9.95 -3.95 -1.42
C PHE A 68 10.21 -5.45 -1.45
N VAL A 69 9.24 -6.23 -0.98
CA VAL A 69 9.23 -7.69 -1.01
C VAL A 69 8.12 -8.13 -1.96
N GLY A 70 8.53 -8.69 -3.11
CA GLY A 70 7.63 -9.19 -4.13
C GLY A 70 7.22 -10.63 -3.88
N THR A 71 5.92 -10.93 -3.93
CA THR A 71 5.42 -12.30 -4.06
C THR A 71 5.18 -12.63 -5.54
N PRO A 72 5.61 -13.82 -6.01
CA PRO A 72 5.42 -14.19 -7.40
C PRO A 72 3.93 -14.40 -7.71
N THR A 73 3.55 -13.99 -8.91
CA THR A 73 2.20 -14.23 -9.44
C THR A 73 2.14 -15.60 -10.10
N THR A 74 0.97 -16.26 -10.08
CA THR A 74 0.79 -17.54 -10.77
C THR A 74 1.01 -17.36 -12.28
N PRO A 75 1.64 -18.32 -12.98
CA PRO A 75 1.95 -18.20 -14.41
C PRO A 75 0.73 -17.82 -15.26
N ASP A 76 -0.42 -18.46 -15.00
CA ASP A 76 -1.65 -18.30 -15.78
C ASP A 76 -2.25 -16.88 -15.70
N SER A 77 -1.94 -16.13 -14.63
CA SER A 77 -2.47 -14.78 -14.42
C SER A 77 -1.46 -13.67 -14.67
N LYS A 78 -0.19 -14.02 -14.95
CA LYS A 78 0.93 -13.07 -15.01
C LYS A 78 0.72 -11.99 -16.06
N ASP A 79 0.38 -12.37 -17.29
CA ASP A 79 0.26 -11.40 -18.39
C ASP A 79 -0.92 -10.43 -18.19
N ALA A 80 -2.07 -10.96 -17.78
CA ALA A 80 -3.23 -10.16 -17.45
C ALA A 80 -2.96 -9.20 -16.27
N ALA A 81 -2.24 -9.68 -15.25
CA ALA A 81 -1.84 -8.87 -14.11
C ALA A 81 -0.86 -7.75 -14.50
N MET A 82 0.13 -8.05 -15.33
CA MET A 82 1.09 -7.07 -15.88
C MET A 82 0.39 -6.01 -16.72
N ALA A 83 -0.53 -6.41 -17.60
CA ALA A 83 -1.30 -5.48 -18.44
C ALA A 83 -2.21 -4.57 -17.59
N GLY A 84 -2.91 -5.15 -16.61
CA GLY A 84 -3.74 -4.39 -15.68
C GLY A 84 -2.92 -3.41 -14.85
N GLU A 85 -1.73 -3.81 -14.41
CA GLU A 85 -0.83 -2.93 -13.66
C GLU A 85 -0.26 -1.80 -14.50
N ALA A 86 0.06 -2.03 -15.78
CA ALA A 86 0.53 -0.96 -16.67
C ALA A 86 -0.51 0.16 -16.81
N ILE A 87 -1.79 -0.20 -16.94
CA ILE A 87 -2.90 0.77 -16.96
C ILE A 87 -2.97 1.54 -15.65
N VAL A 88 -2.91 0.85 -14.52
CA VAL A 88 -2.97 1.49 -13.19
C VAL A 88 -1.76 2.40 -12.97
N ARG A 89 -0.58 2.02 -13.42
CA ARG A 89 0.65 2.82 -13.33
C ARG A 89 0.50 4.13 -14.10
N ALA A 90 -0.01 4.08 -15.33
CA ALA A 90 -0.28 5.27 -16.13
C ALA A 90 -1.27 6.22 -15.42
N GLN A 91 -2.30 5.67 -14.75
CA GLN A 91 -3.24 6.48 -13.97
C GLN A 91 -2.55 7.20 -12.81
N PHE A 92 -1.65 6.52 -12.07
CA PHE A 92 -0.91 7.13 -10.95
C PHE A 92 0.17 8.11 -11.38
N GLN A 93 0.64 8.08 -12.64
CA GLN A 93 1.52 9.12 -13.17
C GLN A 93 0.79 10.46 -13.30
N VAL A 94 -0.49 10.43 -13.67
CA VAL A 94 -1.32 11.64 -13.85
C VAL A 94 -2.02 12.06 -12.55
N ASP A 95 -2.46 11.08 -11.77
CA ASP A 95 -3.10 11.28 -10.48
C ASP A 95 -2.29 10.55 -9.40
N PRO A 96 -1.15 11.13 -8.96
CA PRO A 96 -0.36 10.55 -7.89
C PRO A 96 -1.24 10.30 -6.67
N TYR A 97 -2.20 11.20 -6.44
CA TYR A 97 -3.36 11.28 -5.52
C TYR A 97 -4.33 10.11 -5.51
N GLY A 98 -4.53 9.42 -6.64
CA GLY A 98 -5.68 8.55 -6.85
C GLY A 98 -7.01 9.19 -6.37
N CYS A 99 -7.17 10.49 -6.61
CA CYS A 99 -8.30 11.30 -6.17
C CYS A 99 -9.43 11.38 -7.21
N THR A 100 -9.19 10.92 -8.44
CA THR A 100 -10.13 11.08 -9.56
C THR A 100 -10.38 9.77 -10.30
N GLY A 101 -11.48 9.73 -11.06
CA GLY A 101 -11.82 8.66 -11.99
C GLY A 101 -11.80 7.26 -11.37
N SER A 102 -11.30 6.29 -12.13
CA SER A 102 -11.33 4.89 -11.71
C SER A 102 -10.51 4.59 -10.44
N LEU A 103 -9.52 5.44 -10.09
CA LEU A 103 -8.75 5.29 -8.86
C LEU A 103 -9.57 5.72 -7.63
N GLN A 104 -10.35 6.79 -7.75
CA GLN A 104 -11.29 7.22 -6.72
C GLN A 104 -12.41 6.18 -6.53
N ASP A 105 -12.98 5.67 -7.62
CA ASP A 105 -14.01 4.62 -7.56
C ASP A 105 -13.48 3.37 -6.86
N LYS A 106 -12.24 2.97 -7.19
CA LYS A 106 -11.56 1.87 -6.49
C LYS A 106 -11.42 2.18 -5.01
N ARG A 107 -11.01 3.40 -4.62
CA ARG A 107 -10.91 3.79 -3.20
C ARG A 107 -12.24 3.67 -2.47
N LEU A 108 -13.32 4.20 -3.04
CA LEU A 108 -14.66 4.18 -2.45
C LEU A 108 -15.19 2.73 -2.32
N LYS A 109 -15.01 1.90 -3.35
CA LYS A 109 -15.41 0.48 -3.32
C LYS A 109 -14.65 -0.36 -2.29
N ARG A 110 -13.48 0.09 -1.85
CA ARG A 110 -12.62 -0.62 -0.88
C ARG A 110 -13.00 -0.35 0.57
N ASP A 111 -13.83 0.66 0.83
CA ASP A 111 -14.38 0.96 2.16
C ASP A 111 -15.89 0.71 2.21
N PRO A 112 -16.36 -0.54 1.96
CA PRO A 112 -17.79 -0.83 1.89
C PRO A 112 -18.53 -0.65 3.23
N PHE A 113 -17.81 -0.59 4.35
CA PHE A 113 -18.40 -0.48 5.68
C PHE A 113 -18.25 0.91 6.30
N HIS A 114 -17.60 1.85 5.61
CA HIS A 114 -17.24 3.16 6.17
C HIS A 114 -16.66 3.04 7.59
N ARG A 115 -15.90 1.95 7.85
CA ARG A 115 -15.28 1.77 9.15
C ARG A 115 -14.32 2.94 9.26
N SER A 116 -14.51 3.77 10.29
CA SER A 116 -13.69 4.94 10.54
C SER A 116 -12.25 4.60 10.20
N VAL A 117 -11.72 5.27 9.17
CA VAL A 117 -10.33 5.05 8.76
C VAL A 117 -9.51 5.29 10.04
N PRO A 118 -8.64 4.35 10.48
CA PRO A 118 -7.85 4.54 11.71
C PRO A 118 -6.97 5.81 11.66
N TYR A 119 -6.89 6.43 10.49
CA TYR A 119 -6.20 7.66 10.16
C TYR A 119 -7.19 8.67 9.58
N PRO A 120 -7.17 9.95 9.98
CA PRO A 120 -6.05 10.67 10.60
C PRO A 120 -5.95 10.57 12.12
N GLY A 121 -6.88 9.89 12.81
CA GLY A 121 -6.92 9.84 14.28
C GLY A 121 -5.63 9.34 14.93
N GLY A 122 -5.01 8.29 14.38
CA GLY A 122 -3.70 7.80 14.85
C GLY A 122 -2.47 8.48 14.22
N CYS A 123 -2.64 9.41 13.28
CA CYS A 123 -1.54 10.05 12.53
C CYS A 123 -1.85 11.51 12.18
N PRO A 124 -1.94 12.40 13.18
CA PRO A 124 -2.26 13.80 12.94
C PRO A 124 -1.26 14.47 11.99
N GLU A 125 0.02 14.07 12.04
CA GLU A 125 1.09 14.62 11.21
C GLU A 125 0.95 14.26 9.71
N LEU A 126 0.20 13.20 9.37
CA LEU A 126 -0.08 12.82 7.98
C LEU A 126 -1.47 13.25 7.49
N LYS A 127 -2.28 13.88 8.35
CA LYS A 127 -3.65 14.29 8.01
C LYS A 127 -3.71 15.11 6.72
N SER A 128 -2.83 16.10 6.59
CA SER A 128 -2.79 16.97 5.42
C SER A 128 -2.36 16.24 4.15
N LEU A 129 -1.49 15.24 4.25
CA LEU A 129 -1.12 14.38 3.12
C LEU A 129 -2.32 13.53 2.66
N PHE A 130 -3.13 13.00 3.58
CA PHE A 130 -4.28 12.17 3.24
C PHE A 130 -5.43 12.94 2.57
N SER A 131 -5.56 14.23 2.90
CA SER A 131 -6.53 15.13 2.28
C SER A 131 -6.02 15.79 1.01
N TYR A 132 -4.74 15.61 0.66
CA TYR A 132 -4.15 16.27 -0.50
C TYR A 132 -4.51 15.55 -1.80
N CYS A 133 -4.89 16.34 -2.80
CA CYS A 133 -5.22 15.91 -4.15
C CYS A 133 -4.64 16.91 -5.15
N GLY A 134 -4.01 16.40 -6.20
CA GLY A 134 -3.44 17.22 -7.26
C GLY A 134 -2.33 16.49 -8.01
N PRO A 135 -1.91 17.01 -9.17
CA PRO A 135 -0.83 16.42 -9.97
C PRO A 135 0.56 16.72 -9.38
N ALA A 136 0.69 17.80 -8.59
CA ALA A 136 1.94 18.20 -7.97
C ALA A 136 2.25 17.37 -6.73
N ILE A 137 3.54 17.14 -6.45
CA ILE A 137 4.00 16.47 -5.24
C ILE A 137 3.62 17.29 -4.00
N TYR A 138 3.19 16.61 -2.94
CA TYR A 138 2.72 17.21 -1.70
C TYR A 138 3.81 18.08 -1.06
N PRO A 139 3.56 19.39 -0.89
CA PRO A 139 4.59 20.34 -0.45
C PRO A 139 4.73 20.42 1.07
N GLY A 140 3.77 19.88 1.84
CA GLY A 140 3.77 20.02 3.30
C GLY A 140 4.86 19.21 4.00
N ALA A 141 5.10 19.50 5.28
CA ALA A 141 6.05 18.74 6.09
C ALA A 141 5.61 17.27 6.23
N LEU A 142 6.59 16.37 6.29
CA LEU A 142 6.41 14.92 6.40
C LEU A 142 7.35 14.39 7.49
N PRO A 143 6.96 13.35 8.24
CA PRO A 143 7.63 12.93 9.47
C PRO A 143 8.81 11.95 9.29
N TRP A 144 9.29 11.77 8.05
CA TRP A 144 10.43 10.90 7.73
C TRP A 144 11.67 11.68 7.34
#